data_AF-A0A1I4V652-F1
#
_entry.id   AF-A0A1I4V652-F1
#
_cell.length_a   1.000
_cell.length_b   1.000
_cell.length_c   1.000
_cell.angle_alpha   90.00
_cell.angle_beta   90.00
_cell.angle_gamma   90.00
#
_symmetry.space_group_name_H-M   'P 1'
#
loop_
_entity.id
_entity.type
_entity.pdbx_description
1 polymer ?
#
loop_
_entity_poly.entity_id
_entity_poly.type
_entity_poly.pdbx_seq_one_letter_code
_entity_poly.pdbx_strand_id
1 'polypeptide(L)'
;MAKEIPSVGDLRRKSEVTDDEIQAATAAYMKDEDAKPFAFKSGHSIDVAKAIEMHPQARKLLAEEATPPGLRRTMVMTAVIMGFPVRG
;
A
#
# COMPACT_ATOMS: atom_id res chain seq x y z
N MET A 1 -9.75 8.86 23.90
CA MET A 1 -8.55 8.30 23.24
C MET A 1 -8.88 8.15 21.77
N ALA A 2 -8.21 8.88 20.87
CA ALA A 2 -8.42 8.69 19.44
C ALA A 2 -8.00 7.26 19.10
N LYS A 3 -8.87 6.47 18.45
CA LYS A 3 -8.46 5.19 17.87
C LYS A 3 -7.41 5.51 16.81
N GLU A 4 -6.14 5.28 17.11
CA GLU A 4 -5.10 5.31 16.09
C GLU A 4 -5.50 4.30 15.02
N ILE A 5 -5.77 4.79 13.81
CA ILE A 5 -5.99 3.93 12.66
C ILE A 5 -4.63 3.29 12.38
N PRO A 6 -4.46 1.97 12.56
CA PRO A 6 -3.17 1.34 12.39
C PRO A 6 -2.77 1.42 10.92
N SER A 7 -1.51 1.78 10.63
CA SER A 7 -0.96 1.63 9.27
C SER A 7 -0.77 0.15 8.94
N VAL A 8 -0.61 -0.19 7.66
CA VAL A 8 -0.22 -1.56 7.26
C VAL A 8 1.09 -1.98 7.95
N GLY A 9 2.03 -1.05 8.12
CA GLY A 9 3.26 -1.29 8.89
C GLY A 9 3.01 -1.65 10.35
N ASP A 10 1.98 -1.08 10.99
CA ASP A 10 1.58 -1.44 12.34
C ASP A 10 0.92 -2.82 12.40
N LEU A 11 0.06 -3.12 11.42
CA LEU A 11 -0.53 -4.46 11.28
C LEU A 11 0.53 -5.52 11.03
N ARG A 12 1.55 -5.21 10.22
CA ARG A 12 2.71 -6.08 10.01
C ARG A 12 3.48 -6.31 11.31
N ARG A 13 3.73 -5.26 12.08
CA ARG A 13 4.40 -5.37 13.41
C ARG A 13 3.60 -6.24 14.39
N LYS A 14 2.28 -6.31 14.25
CA LYS A 14 1.37 -7.16 15.04
C LYS A 14 1.15 -8.55 14.43
N SER A 15 1.80 -8.87 13.32
CA SER A 15 1.59 -10.12 12.55
C SER A 15 0.15 -10.30 12.06
N GLU A 16 -0.62 -9.22 11.93
CA GLU A 16 -1.97 -9.23 11.34
C GLU A 16 -1.93 -9.15 9.80
N VAL A 17 -0.81 -8.69 9.25
CA VAL A 17 -0.53 -8.66 7.80
C VAL A 17 0.88 -9.19 7.58
N THR A 18 1.06 -10.06 6.59
CA THR A 18 2.40 -10.58 6.26
C THR A 18 3.10 -9.78 5.17
N ASP A 19 4.42 -9.92 5.07
CA ASP A 19 5.20 -9.35 3.97
C ASP A 19 4.72 -9.88 2.60
N ASP A 20 4.28 -11.14 2.53
CA ASP A 20 3.72 -11.73 1.31
C ASP A 20 2.43 -11.03 0.88
N GLU A 21 1.56 -10.67 1.83
CA GLU A 21 0.35 -9.92 1.54
C GLU A 21 0.65 -8.50 1.08
N ILE A 22 1.66 -7.84 1.65
CA ILE A 22 2.13 -6.52 1.21
C ILE A 22 2.68 -6.61 -0.21
N GLN A 23 3.44 -7.65 -0.53
CA GLN A 23 3.93 -7.90 -1.88
C GLN A 23 2.80 -8.19 -2.85
N ALA A 24 1.78 -8.95 -2.44
CA ALA A 24 0.59 -9.23 -3.23
C ALA A 24 -0.22 -7.96 -3.53
N ALA A 25 -0.41 -7.09 -2.53
CA ALA A 25 -1.05 -5.79 -2.70
C ALA A 25 -0.27 -4.90 -3.69
N THR A 26 1.06 -4.86 -3.55
CA THR A 26 1.95 -4.13 -4.46
C THR A 26 1.84 -4.67 -5.88
N ALA A 27 1.88 -5.99 -6.05
CA ALA A 27 1.80 -6.62 -7.37
C ALA A 27 0.43 -6.44 -8.02
N ALA A 28 -0.66 -6.46 -7.23
CA ALA A 28 -2.01 -6.20 -7.71
C ALA A 28 -2.11 -4.77 -8.29
N TYR A 29 -1.62 -3.77 -7.56
CA TYR A 29 -1.60 -2.37 -8.05
C TYR A 29 -0.70 -2.20 -9.28
N MET A 30 0.47 -2.83 -9.30
CA MET A 30 1.36 -2.75 -10.47
C MET A 30 0.79 -3.43 -11.73
N LYS A 31 -0.14 -4.38 -11.56
CA LYS A 31 -0.84 -5.03 -12.66
C LYS A 31 -2.02 -4.19 -13.15
N ASP A 32 -2.68 -3.49 -12.22
CA ASP A 32 -3.85 -2.66 -12.46
C ASP A 32 -3.85 -1.49 -11.46
N GLU A 33 -3.52 -0.30 -11.95
CA GLU A 33 -3.40 0.91 -11.12
C GLU A 33 -4.76 1.41 -10.61
N ASP A 34 -5.84 1.00 -11.29
CA ASP A 34 -7.24 1.27 -10.92
C ASP A 34 -7.87 0.09 -10.17
N ALA A 35 -7.04 -0.83 -9.67
CA ALA A 35 -7.51 -1.99 -8.92
C ALA A 35 -8.35 -1.57 -7.70
N LYS A 36 -9.38 -2.38 -7.42
CA LYS A 36 -10.17 -2.26 -6.19
C LYS A 36 -9.27 -2.40 -4.95
N PRO A 37 -9.69 -1.87 -3.79
CA PRO A 37 -8.95 -2.02 -2.54
C PRO A 37 -8.54 -3.48 -2.28
N PHE A 38 -7.27 -3.68 -1.98
CA PHE A 38 -6.71 -4.99 -1.70
C PHE A 38 -7.12 -5.42 -0.29
N ALA A 39 -7.83 -6.54 -0.18
CA ALA A 39 -8.23 -7.12 1.09
C ALA A 39 -7.15 -8.03 1.66
N PHE A 40 -6.65 -7.68 2.85
CA PHE A 40 -5.81 -8.53 3.69
C PHE A 40 -6.63 -9.62 4.37
N LYS A 41 -5.97 -10.73 4.72
CA LYS A 41 -6.58 -11.85 5.45
C LYS A 41 -7.07 -11.47 6.85
N SER A 42 -6.53 -10.40 7.44
CA SER A 42 -7.00 -9.86 8.72
C SER A 42 -8.35 -9.13 8.64
N GLY A 43 -8.97 -9.02 7.46
CA GLY A 43 -10.21 -8.26 7.25
C GLY A 43 -9.99 -6.76 7.05
N HIS A 44 -8.73 -6.33 6.99
CA HIS A 44 -8.34 -4.97 6.62
C HIS A 44 -8.27 -4.87 5.10
N SER A 45 -8.63 -3.73 4.52
CA SER A 45 -8.50 -3.44 3.09
C SER A 45 -7.72 -2.16 2.87
N ILE A 46 -6.78 -2.16 1.93
CA ILE A 46 -6.01 -0.98 1.54
C ILE A 46 -6.31 -0.58 0.10
N ASP A 47 -6.63 0.69 -0.08
CA ASP A 47 -6.64 1.34 -1.38
C ASP A 47 -5.22 1.86 -1.68
N VAL A 48 -4.51 1.16 -2.57
CA VAL A 48 -3.11 1.45 -2.87
C VAL A 48 -2.98 2.77 -3.65
N ALA A 49 -3.92 3.05 -4.56
CA ALA A 49 -3.96 4.32 -5.29
C ALA A 49 -4.11 5.49 -4.32
N LYS A 50 -5.07 5.39 -3.39
CA LYS A 50 -5.28 6.40 -2.35
C LYS A 50 -4.08 6.54 -1.41
N ALA A 51 -3.42 5.43 -1.06
CA ALA A 51 -2.20 5.48 -0.24
C ALA A 51 -1.05 6.21 -0.96
N ILE A 52 -0.93 6.04 -2.29
CA ILE A 52 0.03 6.77 -3.13
C ILE A 52 -0.32 8.26 -3.22
N GLU A 53 -1.60 8.60 -3.38
CA GLU A 53 -2.06 10.00 -3.41
C GLU A 53 -1.73 10.76 -2.12
N MET A 54 -1.84 10.06 -0.99
CA MET A 54 -1.47 10.58 0.33
C MET A 54 0.05 10.75 0.50
N HIS A 55 0.87 10.25 -0.45
CA HIS A 55 2.33 10.34 -0.42
C HIS A 55 2.85 11.15 -1.63
N PRO A 56 3.01 12.49 -1.51
CA PRO A 56 3.35 13.37 -2.63
C PRO A 56 4.60 12.96 -3.42
N GLN A 57 5.59 12.40 -2.74
CA GLN A 57 6.82 11.91 -3.38
C GLN A 57 6.58 10.61 -4.18
N ALA A 58 5.70 9.72 -3.70
CA ALA A 58 5.36 8.50 -4.43
C ALA A 58 4.56 8.85 -5.68
N ARG A 59 3.57 9.73 -5.55
CA ARG A 59 2.79 10.22 -6.70
C ARG A 59 3.67 10.84 -7.80
N LYS A 60 4.61 11.72 -7.45
CA LYS A 60 5.53 12.31 -8.42
C LYS A 60 6.38 11.25 -9.12
N LEU A 61 6.99 10.36 -8.34
CA LEU A 61 7.92 9.36 -8.86
C LEU A 61 7.20 8.30 -9.71
N LEU A 62 5.97 7.93 -9.37
CA LEU A 62 5.17 6.98 -10.14
C LEU A 62 4.59 7.58 -11.43
N ALA A 63 4.42 8.91 -11.48
CA ALA A 63 4.00 9.64 -12.68
C ALA A 63 5.14 9.83 -13.70
N GLU A 64 6.41 9.69 -13.28
CA GLU A 64 7.56 9.75 -14.18
C GLU A 64 7.75 8.41 -14.91
N GLU A 65 7.59 8.40 -16.24
CA GLU A 65 7.82 7.20 -17.08
C GLU A 65 9.28 6.71 -17.03
N ALA A 66 10.23 7.61 -16.75
CA ALA A 66 11.65 7.29 -16.63
C ALA A 66 12.01 6.57 -15.32
N THR A 67 11.07 6.41 -14.40
CA THR A 67 11.31 5.73 -13.12
C THR A 67 11.73 4.27 -13.36
N PRO A 68 12.89 3.84 -12.83
CA PRO A 68 13.31 2.44 -12.92
C PRO A 68 12.24 1.49 -12.34
N PRO A 69 11.95 0.35 -12.99
CA PRO A 69 10.91 -0.59 -12.53
C PRO A 69 11.10 -1.06 -11.08
N GLY A 70 12.35 -1.25 -10.66
CA GLY A 70 12.68 -1.59 -9.27
C GLY A 70 12.29 -0.47 -8.29
N LEU A 71 12.61 0.78 -8.64
CA LEU A 71 12.26 1.95 -7.82
C LEU A 71 10.74 2.17 -7.78
N ARG A 72 10.04 1.97 -8.92
CA ARG A 72 8.56 2.00 -8.99
C ARG A 72 7.96 1.05 -7.97
N ARG A 73 8.40 -0.22 -7.98
CA ARG A 73 7.93 -1.25 -7.04
C ARG A 73 8.21 -0.87 -5.58
N THR A 74 9.41 -0.38 -5.28
CA THR A 74 9.77 0.05 -3.93
C THR A 74 8.89 1.20 -3.43
N MET A 75 8.57 2.17 -4.30
CA MET A 75 7.69 3.28 -3.91
C MET A 75 6.25 2.83 -3.66
N VAL A 76 5.71 1.94 -4.51
CA VAL A 76 4.37 1.36 -4.28
C VAL A 76 4.36 0.58 -2.96
N MET A 77 5.34 -0.29 -2.73
CA MET A 77 5.45 -1.05 -1.48
C MET A 77 5.54 -0.14 -0.25
N THR A 78 6.29 0.96 -0.36
CA THR A 78 6.42 1.97 0.70
C THR A 78 5.08 2.67 0.97
N ALA A 79 4.34 3.03 -0.08
CA ALA A 79 3.00 3.59 0.04
C ALA A 79 2.02 2.59 0.69
N VAL A 80 2.10 1.30 0.34
CA VAL A 80 1.29 0.24 0.98
C VAL A 80 1.60 0.17 2.47
N ILE A 81 2.88 0.10 2.86
CA ILE A 81 3.30 -0.02 4.27
C ILE A 81 2.85 1.20 5.10
N MET A 82 2.98 2.40 4.56
CA MET A 82 2.59 3.64 5.25
C MET A 82 1.09 3.95 5.11
N GLY A 83 0.38 3.22 4.25
CA GLY A 83 -1.04 3.40 4.03
C GLY A 83 -1.87 3.00 5.25
N PHE A 84 -3.03 3.64 5.37
CA PHE A 84 -3.99 3.39 6.44
C PHE A 84 -5.13 2.51 5.89
N PRO A 85 -5.12 1.20 6.16
CA PRO A 85 -6.18 0.33 5.74
C PRO A 85 -7.47 0.60 6.53
N VAL A 86 -8.60 0.38 5.87
CA VAL A 86 -9.94 0.39 6.46
C VAL A 86 -10.32 -1.03 6.84
N ARG A 87 -10.86 -1.20 8.05
CA ARG A 87 -11.41 -2.49 8.48
C ARG A 87 -12.82 -2.65 7.91
N GLY A 88 -13.02 -3.71 7.12
CA GLY A 88 -14.32 -4.12 6.58
C GLY A 88 -15.10 -4.99 7.55
#